data_AF-A0A2W7IHP2-F1
#
_entry.id   AF-A0A2W7IHP2-F1
#
_cell.length_a   1.000
_cell.length_b   1.000
_cell.length_c   1.000
_cell.angle_alpha   90.00
_cell.angle_beta   90.00
_cell.angle_gamma   90.00
#
_symmetry.space_group_name_H-M   'P 1'
#
loop_
_entity.id
_entity.type
_entity.pdbx_description
1 polymer ?
#
loop_
_entity_poly.entity_id
_entity_poly.type
_entity_poly.pdbx_seq_one_letter_code
_entity_poly.pdbx_strand_id
1 'polypeptide(L)' 'MIPLLKIATDLGLGESLLSNWITHWRPYPDGSGYRVFFKVETPPHIRQLLPRITPTNMLIVLAH' A
#
# COMPACT_ATOMS: atom_id res chain seq x y z
N MET A 1 -11.63 -0.08 -10.24
CA MET A 1 -10.68 0.71 -9.45
C MET A 1 -10.74 0.25 -8.00
N ILE A 2 -9.60 0.06 -7.33
CA ILE A 2 -9.57 -0.31 -5.90
C ILE A 2 -9.74 0.97 -5.05
N PRO A 3 -10.72 1.07 -4.14
CA PRO A 3 -10.85 2.22 -3.24
C PRO A 3 -9.70 2.30 -2.22
N LEU A 4 -9.30 3.50 -1.82
CA LEU A 4 -8.26 3.67 -0.79
C LEU A 4 -8.68 3.05 0.55
N LEU A 5 -9.96 3.15 0.92
CA LEU A 5 -10.53 2.44 2.07
C LEU A 5 -10.28 0.93 2.04
N LYS A 6 -10.34 0.28 0.88
CA LYS A 6 -10.04 -1.16 0.78
C LYS A 6 -8.55 -1.41 1.11
N ILE A 7 -7.66 -0.57 0.61
CA ILE A 7 -6.23 -0.66 0.89
C ILE A 7 -5.96 -0.45 2.38
N ALA A 8 -6.61 0.54 2.99
CA ALA A 8 -6.56 0.80 4.42
C ALA A 8 -6.96 -0.44 5.24
N THR A 9 -8.09 -1.06 4.88
CA THR A 9 -8.56 -2.30 5.52
C THR A 9 -7.60 -3.47 5.33
N ASP A 10 -7.14 -3.72 4.10
CA ASP A 10 -6.23 -4.83 3.80
C ASP A 10 -4.87 -4.67 4.52
N LEU A 11 -4.45 -3.44 4.83
CA LEU A 11 -3.22 -3.14 5.56
C LEU A 11 -3.41 -2.97 7.07
N GLY A 12 -4.65 -2.93 7.57
CA GLY A 12 -4.95 -2.62 8.97
C GLY A 12 -4.51 -1.21 9.40
N LEU A 13 -4.50 -0.25 8.47
CA LEU A 13 -4.07 1.13 8.70
C LEU A 13 -5.19 2.13 8.43
N GLY A 14 -5.09 3.33 9.01
CA GLY A 14 -6.04 4.41 8.75
C GLY A 14 -5.91 5.01 7.35
N GLU A 15 -7.04 5.34 6.72
CA GLU A 15 -7.07 5.92 5.37
C GLU A 15 -6.32 7.26 5.30
N SER A 16 -6.44 8.09 6.33
CA SER A 16 -5.74 9.39 6.46
C SER A 16 -4.22 9.23 6.58
N LEU A 17 -3.75 8.14 7.18
CA LEU A 17 -2.33 7.84 7.25
C LEU A 17 -1.81 7.49 5.86
N LEU A 18 -2.52 6.60 5.16
CA LEU A 18 -2.13 6.11 3.85
C LEU A 18 -2.19 7.17 2.76
N SER A 19 -3.21 8.05 2.77
CA SER A 19 -3.36 9.11 1.76
C SER A 19 -2.19 10.09 1.72
N ASN A 20 -1.49 10.28 2.84
CA ASN A 20 -0.32 11.15 2.92
C ASN A 20 0.92 10.55 2.23
N TRP A 21 1.00 9.21 2.14
CA TRP A 21 2.21 8.50 1.73
C TRP A 21 2.06 7.69 0.45
N ILE A 22 0.85 7.26 0.09
CA ILE A 22 0.60 6.54 -1.15
C ILE A 22 0.59 7.53 -2.31
N THR A 23 1.29 7.18 -3.39
CA THR A 23 1.29 7.95 -4.64
C THR A 23 0.26 7.39 -5.63
N HIS A 24 0.21 6.06 -5.75
CA HIS A 24 -0.72 5.34 -6.60
C HIS A 24 -0.72 3.84 -6.28
N TRP A 25 -1.68 3.10 -6.84
CA TRP A 25 -1.77 1.65 -6.75
C TRP A 25 -2.25 1.05 -8.07
N ARG A 26 -1.93 -0.22 -8.31
CA ARG A 26 -2.35 -0.94 -9.53
C ARG A 26 -2.74 -2.38 -9.21
N PRO A 27 -3.94 -2.83 -9.62
CA PRO A 27 -4.31 -4.25 -9.55
C PRO A 27 -3.47 -5.08 -10.52
N TYR A 28 -3.27 -6.35 -10.19
CA TYR A 28 -2.76 -7.33 -11.14
C TYR A 28 -3.88 -7.76 -12.10
N PRO A 29 -3.59 -7.97 -13.40
CA PRO A 29 -4.61 -8.32 -14.40
C PRO A 29 -5.30 -9.66 -14.13
N ASP A 30 -4.63 -10.58 -13.45
CA ASP A 30 -5.12 -11.92 -13.09
C ASP A 30 -5.97 -11.95 -11.82
N GLY A 31 -6.15 -10.81 -11.15
CA GLY A 31 -6.92 -10.71 -9.91
C GLY A 31 -6.19 -11.24 -8.67
N SER A 32 -4.91 -11.61 -8.78
CA SER A 32 -4.11 -12.16 -7.66
C SER A 32 -3.83 -11.15 -6.53
N GLY A 33 -4.18 -9.88 -6.72
CA GLY A 33 -3.98 -8.81 -5.75
C GLY A 33 -3.64 -7.50 -6.41
N TYR A 34 -2.82 -6.69 -5.75
CA TYR A 34 -2.40 -5.39 -6.24
C TYR A 34 -1.06 -4.94 -5.62
N ARG A 35 -0.46 -3.93 -6.24
CA ARG A 35 0.72 -3.24 -5.73
C ARG A 35 0.40 -1.81 -5.33
N VAL A 36 0.98 -1.37 -4.23
CA VAL A 36 0.85 -0.02 -3.68
C VAL A 36 2.22 0.65 -3.69
N PHE A 37 2.28 1.90 -4.15
CA PHE A 37 3.52 2.67 -4.24
C PHE A 37 3.51 3.81 -3.24
N PHE A 38 4.54 3.88 -2.40
CA PHE A 38 4.73 4.90 -1.38
C PHE A 38 5.75 5.95 -1.82
N LYS A 39 5.63 7.16 -1.27
CA LYS A 39 6.60 8.25 -1.48
C LYS A 39 7.98 7.84 -0.96
N VAL A 40 9.04 8.35 -1.58
CA VAL A 40 10.41 8.09 -1.13
C VAL A 40 10.67 8.65 0.26
N GLU A 41 10.03 9.79 0.58
CA GLU A 41 10.11 10.45 1.89
C GLU A 41 9.29 9.76 3.00
N THR A 42 8.60 8.63 2.73
CA THR A 42 7.83 7.93 3.76
C THR A 42 8.71 7.60 4.97
N PRO A 43 8.40 8.12 6.16
CA PRO A 43 9.25 8.00 7.33
C PRO A 43 9.49 6.55 7.77
N PRO A 44 10.63 6.23 8.41
CA PRO A 44 10.93 4.87 8.86
C PRO A 44 9.85 4.25 9.76
N HIS A 45 9.24 5.03 10.65
CA HIS A 45 8.18 4.52 11.54
C HIS A 45 6.92 4.12 10.77
N ILE A 46 6.58 4.80 9.66
CA ILE A 46 5.48 4.39 8.78
C ILE A 46 5.86 3.12 8.01
N ARG A 47 7.10 3.04 7.50
CA ARG A 47 7.59 1.85 6.81
C ARG A 47 7.57 0.60 7.70
N GLN A 48 7.83 0.76 9.00
CA GLN A 48 7.77 -0.34 9.98
C GLN A 48 6.34 -0.89 10.17
N LEU A 49 5.31 -0.09 9.91
CA LEU A 49 3.91 -0.54 9.94
C LEU A 49 3.50 -1.31 8.68
N LEU A 50 4.30 -1.23 7.61
CA LEU A 50 3.99 -1.82 6.32
C LEU A 50 4.67 -3.19 6.18
N PRO A 51 3.92 -4.29 6.13
CA PRO A 51 4.51 -5.62 6.06
C PRO A 51 5.23 -5.81 4.72
N ARG A 52 6.54 -6.07 4.71
CA ARG A 52 7.30 -6.45 3.50
C ARG A 52 7.33 -5.38 2.39
N ILE A 53 7.48 -4.10 2.74
CA ILE A 53 7.77 -3.06 1.76
C ILE A 53 9.14 -3.33 1.09
N THR A 54 9.17 -3.32 -0.23
CA THR A 54 10.39 -3.50 -1.02
C THR A 54 11.29 -2.25 -0.94
N PRO A 55 12.59 -2.35 -1.28
CA PRO A 55 13.50 -1.20 -1.34
C PRO A 55 13.02 -0.07 -2.27
N THR A 56 12.16 -0.39 -3.24
CA THR A 56 11.56 0.57 -4.18
C THR A 56 10.29 1.23 -3.64
N ASN A 57 10.02 1.17 -2.33
CA ASN A 57 8.80 1.69 -1.69
C ASN A 57 7.51 1.12 -2.27
N MET A 58 7.56 -0.12 -2.75
CA MET A 58 6.42 -0.84 -3.28
C MET A 58 6.02 -1.95 -2.31
N LEU A 59 4.72 -2.07 -2.06
CA LEU A 59 4.11 -3.13 -1.27
C LEU A 59 3.23 -4.00 -2.16
N ILE A 60 3.32 -5.32 -2.00
CA ILE A 60 2.44 -6.28 -2.69
C ILE A 60 1.38 -6.74 -1.69
N VAL A 61 0.11 -6.56 -2.06
CA VAL A 61 -1.04 -7.06 -1.33
C VAL A 61 -1.68 -8.16 -2.16
N LEU A 62 -1.75 -9.37 -1.60
CA LEU A 62 -2.36 -10.52 -2.27
C LEU A 62 -3.87 -10.51 -2.02
N ALA A 63 -4.64 -10.95 -3.01
CA ALA A 63 -6.05 -11.23 -2.82
C ALA A 63 -6.21 -12.43 -1.88
N HIS A 64 -7.09 -12.29 -0.89
CA HIS A 64 -7.52 -13.36 -0.01
C HIS A 64 -8.83 -13.96 -0.51
#